data_AF-A0A376FJ29-F1
#
_entry.id   AF-A0A376FJ29-F1
#
_cell.length_a   1.000
_cell.length_b   1.000
_cell.length_c   1.000
_cell.angle_alpha   90.00
_cell.angle_beta   90.00
_cell.angle_gamma   90.00
#
_symmetry.space_group_name_H-M   'P 1'
#
loop_
_entity.id
_entity.type
_entity.pdbx_description
1 polymer ?
#
loop_
_entity_poly.entity_id
_entity_poly.type
_entity_poly.pdbx_seq_one_letter_code
_entity_poly.pdbx_strand_id
1 'polypeptide(L)'
;MEIDRVERQGLEEALLHSQKMKAVGQLTGGLAHDFNNLLAVIIGSLELTDPESKDAPRITRALKAAERGALLTQRLLAFSRKQSLTPHAVEMLPLLENLRELLRHSLPATLTLEIEAQTPGLARLD
;
A
#
# COMPACT_ATOMS: atom_id res chain seq x y z
N MET A 1 -29.06 23.49 -21.80
CA MET A 1 -29.69 23.23 -20.48
C MET A 1 -29.43 21.80 -19.98
N GLU A 2 -29.43 20.75 -20.82
CA GLU A 2 -29.07 19.40 -20.36
C GLU A 2 -27.55 19.20 -20.15
N ILE A 3 -26.70 19.75 -21.02
CA ILE A 3 -25.23 19.66 -20.89
C ILE A 3 -24.74 20.30 -19.56
N ASP A 4 -25.26 21.48 -19.22
CA ASP A 4 -25.00 22.19 -17.97
C ASP A 4 -25.43 21.39 -16.72
N ARG A 5 -26.50 20.59 -16.86
CA ARG A 5 -27.03 19.74 -15.78
C ARG A 5 -26.16 18.50 -15.53
N VAL A 6 -25.66 17.89 -16.61
CA VAL A 6 -24.74 16.74 -16.56
C VAL A 6 -23.37 17.17 -16.00
N GLU A 7 -22.87 18.33 -16.45
CA GLU A 7 -21.60 18.88 -15.99
C GLU A 7 -21.65 19.24 -14.50
N ARG A 8 -22.76 19.85 -14.05
CA ARG A 8 -23.00 20.14 -12.64
C ARG A 8 -23.13 18.88 -11.77
N GLN A 9 -23.84 17.85 -12.24
CA GLN A 9 -23.93 16.57 -11.53
C GLN A 9 -22.57 15.88 -11.40
N GLY A 10 -21.75 15.88 -12.47
CA GLY A 10 -20.40 15.32 -12.42
C GLY A 10 -19.48 16.07 -11.44
N LEU A 11 -19.58 17.40 -11.39
CA LEU A 11 -18.86 18.22 -10.42
C LEU A 11 -19.31 17.96 -8.97
N GLU A 12 -20.61 17.83 -8.73
CA GLU A 12 -21.17 17.52 -7.41
C GLU A 12 -20.73 16.12 -6.93
N GLU A 13 -20.74 15.11 -7.81
CA GLU A 13 -20.24 13.77 -7.51
C GLU A 13 -18.73 13.75 -7.23
N ALA A 14 -17.93 14.45 -8.02
CA ALA A 14 -16.49 14.58 -7.80
C ALA A 14 -16.17 15.27 -6.47
N LEU A 15 -16.97 16.28 -6.09
CA LEU A 15 -16.82 17.01 -4.84
C LEU A 15 -17.20 16.14 -3.63
N LEU A 16 -18.28 15.37 -3.72
CA LEU A 16 -18.68 14.35 -2.73
C LEU A 16 -17.62 13.26 -2.56
N HIS A 17 -17.08 12.75 -3.68
CA HIS A 17 -16.01 11.75 -3.66
C HIS A 17 -14.74 12.31 -3.00
N SER A 18 -14.34 13.54 -3.34
CA SER A 18 -13.19 14.24 -2.74
C SER A 18 -13.35 14.45 -1.24
N GLN A 19 -14.55 14.80 -0.76
CA GLN A 19 -14.84 14.94 0.67
C GLN A 19 -14.77 13.60 1.41
N LYS A 20 -15.32 12.52 0.83
CA LYS A 20 -15.20 11.17 1.39
C LYS A 20 -13.73 10.75 1.49
N MET A 21 -12.95 10.97 0.45
CA MET A 21 -11.51 10.66 0.45
C MET A 21 -10.72 11.51 1.45
N LYS A 22 -11.10 12.78 1.66
CA LYS A 22 -10.49 13.63 2.70
C LYS A 22 -10.76 13.09 4.12
N ALA A 23 -12.00 12.68 4.40
CA ALA A 23 -12.38 12.10 5.69
C ALA A 23 -11.67 10.76 5.96
N VAL A 24 -11.65 9.88 4.95
CA VAL A 24 -10.90 8.61 5.01
C VAL A 24 -9.41 8.88 5.22
N GLY A 25 -8.83 9.84 4.50
CA GLY A 25 -7.43 10.24 4.66
C GLY A 25 -7.10 10.72 6.07
N GLN A 26 -7.87 11.64 6.65
CA GLN A 26 -7.61 12.16 8.00
C GLN A 26 -7.75 11.08 9.08
N LEU A 27 -8.78 10.23 9.03
CA LEU A 27 -8.99 9.16 10.00
C LEU A 27 -7.92 8.07 9.90
N THR A 28 -7.56 7.69 8.68
CA THR A 28 -6.57 6.64 8.42
C THR A 28 -5.17 7.13 8.75
N GLY A 29 -4.86 8.42 8.57
CA GLY A 29 -3.53 8.98 8.82
C GLY A 29 -3.15 8.98 10.30
N GLY A 30 -4.08 9.40 11.17
CA GLY A 30 -3.87 9.37 12.64
C GLY A 30 -3.80 7.94 13.16
N LEU A 31 -4.74 7.08 12.76
CA LEU A 31 -4.79 5.69 13.21
C LEU A 31 -3.59 4.87 12.73
N ALA A 32 -3.14 5.08 11.48
CA ALA A 32 -1.98 4.39 10.94
C ALA A 32 -0.66 4.80 11.62
N HIS A 33 -0.52 6.07 12.00
CA HIS A 33 0.63 6.52 12.79
C HIS A 33 0.70 5.79 14.14
N ASP A 34 -0.43 5.73 14.86
CA ASP A 34 -0.47 5.09 16.17
C ASP A 34 -0.25 3.57 16.09
N PHE A 35 -0.77 2.92 15.05
CA PHE A 35 -0.48 1.52 14.76
C PHE A 35 1.02 1.27 14.51
N ASN A 36 1.68 2.13 13.73
CA ASN A 36 3.12 2.02 13.50
C ASN A 36 3.92 2.20 14.78
N ASN A 37 3.50 3.10 15.68
CA ASN A 37 4.15 3.26 16.97
C ASN A 37 4.05 2.00 17.84
N LEU A 38 2.87 1.39 17.92
CA LEU A 38 2.68 0.13 18.65
C LEU A 38 3.50 -1.01 18.03
N LEU A 39 3.49 -1.13 16.71
CA LEU A 39 4.24 -2.16 15.99
C LEU A 39 5.74 -2.00 16.16
N ALA A 40 6.27 -0.77 16.19
CA ALA A 40 7.69 -0.52 16.44
C ALA A 40 8.12 -1.04 17.84
N VAL A 41 7.30 -0.79 18.87
CA VAL A 41 7.55 -1.30 20.22
C VAL A 41 7.47 -2.83 20.26
N ILE A 42 6.48 -3.43 19.61
CA ILE A 42 6.32 -4.89 19.53
C ILE A 42 7.51 -5.53 18.84
N ILE A 43 7.90 -5.03 17.67
CA ILE A 43 9.04 -5.51 16.88
C ILE A 43 10.32 -5.41 17.71
N GLY A 44 10.61 -4.23 18.26
CA GLY A 44 11.82 -4.04 19.08
C GLY A 44 11.84 -4.93 20.32
N SER A 45 10.68 -5.19 20.95
CA SER A 45 10.60 -6.11 22.09
C SER A 45 10.87 -7.56 21.66
N LEU A 46 10.38 -7.97 20.50
CA LEU A 46 10.60 -9.31 19.96
C LEU A 46 12.06 -9.53 19.54
N GLU A 47 12.72 -8.53 18.96
CA GLU A 47 14.13 -8.59 18.56
C GLU A 47 15.09 -8.72 19.76
N LEU A 48 14.69 -8.24 20.95
CA LEU A 48 15.50 -8.33 22.17
C LEU A 48 15.39 -9.68 22.88
N THR A 49 14.52 -10.58 22.42
CA THR A 49 14.36 -11.90 23.04
C THR A 49 15.49 -12.86 22.72
N ASP A 50 15.74 -13.81 23.62
CA ASP A 50 16.80 -14.82 23.45
C ASP A 50 16.51 -15.74 22.25
N PRO A 51 17.37 -15.74 21.21
CA PRO A 51 17.21 -16.57 20.02
C PRO A 51 17.34 -18.07 20.29
N GLU A 52 17.96 -18.47 21.41
CA GLU A 52 18.09 -19.86 21.83
C GLU A 52 16.97 -20.30 22.79
N SER A 53 15.98 -19.43 23.04
CA SER A 53 14.85 -19.77 23.87
C SER A 53 14.00 -20.88 23.22
N LYS A 54 13.35 -21.69 24.06
CA LYS A 54 12.39 -22.71 23.60
C LYS A 54 11.23 -22.12 22.78
N ASP A 55 10.98 -20.82 22.93
CA ASP A 55 9.93 -20.09 22.23
C ASP A 55 10.43 -19.38 20.96
N ALA A 56 11.70 -19.49 20.59
CA ALA A 56 12.27 -18.85 19.39
C ALA A 56 11.43 -19.09 18.11
N PRO A 57 10.88 -20.30 17.83
CA PRO A 57 10.00 -20.51 16.68
C PRO A 57 8.66 -19.75 16.76
N ARG A 58 8.15 -19.45 17.95
CA ARG A 58 6.94 -18.64 18.15
C ARG A 58 7.26 -17.16 18.02
N ILE A 59 8.36 -16.72 18.60
CA ILE A 59 8.86 -15.34 18.54
C ILE A 59 9.12 -14.94 17.09
N THR A 60 9.85 -15.76 16.32
CA THR A 60 10.10 -15.51 14.89
C THR A 60 8.80 -15.40 14.07
N ARG A 61 7.76 -16.18 14.42
CA ARG A 61 6.45 -16.07 13.77
C ARG A 61 5.74 -14.77 14.15
N ALA A 62 5.82 -14.35 15.41
CA ALA A 62 5.27 -13.08 15.88
C ALA A 62 5.96 -11.88 15.23
N LEU A 63 7.30 -11.92 15.12
CA LEU A 63 8.10 -10.87 14.47
C LEU A 63 7.68 -10.70 13.01
N LYS A 64 7.65 -11.80 12.24
CA LYS A 64 7.16 -11.79 10.85
C LYS A 64 5.73 -11.28 10.71
N ALA A 65 4.87 -11.55 11.70
CA ALA A 65 3.49 -11.05 11.68
C ALA A 65 3.43 -9.53 11.95
N ALA A 66 4.23 -9.03 12.89
CA ALA A 66 4.31 -7.62 13.22
C ALA A 66 4.91 -6.80 12.06
N GLU A 67 5.97 -7.28 11.42
CA GLU A 67 6.57 -6.66 10.22
C GLU A 67 5.56 -6.57 9.07
N ARG A 68 4.80 -7.64 8.81
CA ARG A 68 3.70 -7.60 7.83
C ARG A 68 2.65 -6.57 8.21
N GLY A 69 2.27 -6.50 9.49
CA GLY A 69 1.34 -5.48 10.00
C GLY A 69 1.83 -4.06 9.72
N ALA A 70 3.11 -3.79 9.95
CA ALA A 70 3.72 -2.48 9.71
C ALA A 70 3.68 -2.11 8.22
N LEU A 71 3.97 -3.08 7.35
CA LEU A 71 3.90 -2.91 5.91
C LEU A 71 2.47 -2.60 5.42
N LEU A 72 1.45 -3.28 5.94
CA LEU A 72 0.05 -2.97 5.61
C LEU A 72 -0.35 -1.57 6.07
N THR A 73 0.03 -1.18 7.29
CA THR A 73 -0.24 0.15 7.85
C THR A 73 0.44 1.25 7.04
N GLN A 74 1.67 1.02 6.57
CA GLN A 74 2.39 1.95 5.70
C GLN A 74 1.67 2.15 4.35
N ARG A 75 1.09 1.08 3.78
CA ARG A 75 0.30 1.17 2.53
C ARG A 75 -1.00 1.95 2.75
N LEU A 76 -1.69 1.74 3.87
CA LEU A 76 -2.86 2.52 4.27
C LEU A 76 -2.52 4.01 4.42
N LEU A 77 -1.38 4.33 5.02
CA LEU A 77 -0.89 5.69 5.17
C LEU A 77 -0.55 6.34 3.82
N ALA A 78 0.07 5.59 2.91
CA ALA A 78 0.37 6.05 1.55
C ALA A 78 -0.91 6.34 0.74
N PHE A 79 -1.97 5.54 0.92
CA PHE A 79 -3.27 5.79 0.31
C PHE A 79 -3.99 7.01 0.92
N SER A 80 -3.89 7.18 2.23
CA SER A 80 -4.51 8.27 2.99
C SER A 80 -3.88 9.63 2.70
N ARG A 81 -2.56 9.66 2.52
CA ARG A 81 -1.86 10.89 2.19
C ARG A 81 -2.15 11.22 0.72
N LYS A 82 -2.77 12.38 0.47
CA LYS A 82 -2.65 13.11 -0.81
C LYS A 82 -1.19 13.56 -0.98
N GLN A 83 -0.24 12.63 -1.00
CA GLN A 83 1.14 12.98 -1.35
C GLN A 83 1.08 13.53 -2.77
N SER A 84 1.64 14.73 -2.95
CA SER A 84 1.96 15.23 -4.28
C SER A 84 2.80 14.16 -4.93
N LEU A 85 2.22 13.42 -5.87
CA LEU A 85 2.93 12.42 -6.63
C LEU A 85 4.02 13.17 -7.37
N THR A 86 5.26 12.95 -6.99
CA THR A 86 6.43 13.41 -7.73
C THR A 86 6.74 12.32 -8.74
N PRO A 87 6.31 12.44 -10.01
CA PRO A 87 6.52 11.41 -10.99
C PRO A 87 8.00 11.39 -11.33
N HIS A 88 8.61 10.21 -11.28
CA HIS A 88 9.98 10.00 -11.70
C HIS A 88 10.04 8.74 -12.55
N ALA A 89 11.06 8.64 -13.40
CA ALA A 89 11.31 7.41 -14.14
C ALA A 89 11.57 6.26 -13.16
N VAL A 90 10.93 5.11 -13.40
CA VAL A 90 11.07 3.89 -12.61
C VAL A 90 11.43 2.73 -13.52
N GLU A 91 12.21 1.79 -13.01
CA GLU A 91 12.49 0.55 -13.71
C GLU A 91 11.27 -0.38 -13.65
N MET A 92 10.74 -0.74 -14.82
CA MET A 92 9.49 -1.51 -14.92
C MET A 92 9.63 -2.94 -14.36
N LEU A 93 10.77 -3.60 -14.57
CA LEU A 93 10.98 -4.98 -14.12
C LEU A 93 10.89 -5.11 -12.59
N PRO A 94 11.67 -4.39 -11.78
CA PRO A 94 11.54 -4.41 -10.32
C PRO A 94 10.14 -4.01 -9.83
N LEU A 95 9.49 -3.06 -10.49
CA LEU A 95 8.14 -2.63 -10.14
C LEU A 95 7.12 -3.77 -10.31
N LEU A 96 7.21 -4.50 -11.42
CA LEU A 96 6.31 -5.62 -11.73
C LEU A 96 6.56 -6.82 -10.81
N GLU A 97 7.80 -7.07 -10.41
CA GLU A 97 8.12 -8.12 -9.45
C GLU A 97 7.51 -7.84 -8.08
N ASN A 98 7.65 -6.60 -7.60
CA ASN A 98 7.01 -6.14 -6.37
C ASN A 98 5.49 -6.27 -6.47
N LEU A 99 4.88 -5.81 -7.57
CA LEU A 99 3.43 -5.90 -7.79
C LEU A 99 2.95 -7.35 -7.80
N ARG A 100 3.68 -8.26 -8.45
CA ARG A 100 3.39 -9.70 -8.47
C ARG A 100 3.35 -10.28 -7.06
N GLU A 101 4.32 -9.91 -6.22
CA GLU A 101 4.36 -10.36 -4.84
C GLU A 101 3.15 -9.86 -4.04
N LEU A 102 2.78 -8.58 -4.20
CA LEU A 102 1.59 -8.00 -3.57
C LEU A 102 0.31 -8.74 -3.94
N LEU A 103 0.10 -8.96 -5.24
CA LEU A 103 -1.10 -9.59 -5.77
C LEU A 103 -1.19 -11.06 -5.39
N ARG A 104 -0.06 -11.78 -5.40
CA ARG A 104 -0.01 -13.19 -4.99
C ARG A 104 -0.45 -13.40 -3.53
N HIS A 105 -0.21 -12.44 -2.65
CA HIS A 105 -0.66 -12.52 -1.25
C HIS A 105 -2.12 -12.06 -1.05
N SER A 106 -2.70 -11.39 -2.04
CA SER A 106 -4.06 -10.84 -1.98
C SER A 106 -5.08 -11.72 -2.71
N LEU A 107 -4.63 -12.53 -3.68
CA LEU A 107 -5.48 -13.43 -4.46
C LEU A 107 -5.61 -14.81 -3.79
N PRO A 108 -6.80 -15.45 -3.88
CA PRO A 108 -6.97 -16.84 -3.47
C PRO A 108 -6.01 -17.77 -4.20
N ALA A 109 -5.52 -18.81 -3.52
CA ALA A 109 -4.58 -19.80 -4.07
C ALA A 109 -5.11 -20.58 -5.30
N THR A 110 -6.40 -20.46 -5.60
CA THR A 110 -7.05 -21.07 -6.76
C THR A 110 -6.87 -20.28 -8.06
N LEU A 111 -6.29 -19.07 -7.99
CA LEU A 111 -6.07 -18.21 -9.16
C LEU A 111 -4.59 -18.16 -9.54
N THR A 112 -4.32 -18.35 -10.82
CA THR A 112 -2.98 -18.15 -11.39
C THR A 112 -2.84 -16.70 -11.84
N LEU A 113 -1.77 -16.04 -11.42
CA LEU A 113 -1.43 -14.67 -11.83
C LEU A 113 -0.34 -14.72 -12.91
N GLU A 114 -0.69 -14.28 -14.11
CA GLU A 114 0.25 -14.02 -15.20
C GLU A 114 0.37 -12.51 -15.41
N ILE A 115 1.61 -12.02 -15.53
CA ILE A 115 1.91 -10.61 -15.82
C ILE A 115 2.71 -10.58 -17.09
N GLU A 116 2.11 -10.05 -18.16
CA GLU A 116 2.77 -9.82 -19.43
C GLU A 116 3.09 -8.32 -19.55
N ALA A 117 4.38 -8.01 -19.66
CA ALA A 117 4.85 -6.64 -19.83
C ALA A 117 5.41 -6.48 -21.25
N GLN A 118 4.76 -5.62 -22.03
CA GLN A 118 5.33 -5.20 -23.31
C GLN A 118 6.50 -4.25 -23.02
N THR A 119 7.72 -4.66 -23.36
CA THR A 119 8.84 -3.72 -23.46
C THR A 119 8.47 -2.66 -24.48
N PRO A 120 8.38 -1.37 -24.12
CA PRO A 120 8.25 -0.33 -25.13
C PRO A 120 9.55 -0.38 -25.94
N GLY A 121 9.45 -0.61 -27.24
CA GLY A 121 10.56 -0.33 -28.15
C GLY A 121 10.97 1.12 -27.93
N LEU A 122 12.19 1.33 -27.42
CA LEU A 122 12.74 2.66 -27.24
C LEU A 122 12.91 3.27 -28.63
N ALA A 123 11.93 4.04 -29.09
CA ALA A 123 12.14 4.95 -30.20
C ALA A 123 13.02 6.08 -29.68
N ARG A 124 14.30 6.05 -30.04
CA ARG A 124 15.21 7.18 -29.89
C ARG A 124 14.68 8.30 -30.78
N LEU A 125 14.24 9.39 -30.17
CA LEU A 125 13.99 10.64 -30.90
C LEU A 125 15.34 11.35 -31.03
N ASP A 126 15.86 11.38 -32.26
CA ASP A 126 16.84 12.37 -32.70
C ASP A 126 16.10 13.60 -33.24
#